data_AF-A0A2V7SB99-F1
#
_entry.id   AF-A0A2V7SB99-F1
#
_cell.length_a   1.000
_cell.length_b   1.000
_cell.length_c   1.000
_cell.angle_alpha   90.00
_cell.angle_beta   90.00
_cell.angle_gamma   90.00
#
_symmetry.space_group_name_H-M   'P 1'
#
loop_
_entity.id
_entity.type
_entity.pdbx_description
1 polymer ?
#
loop_
_entity_poly.entity_id
_entity_poly.type
_entity_poly.pdbx_seq_one_letter_code
_entity_poly.pdbx_strand_id
1 'polypeptide(L)'
;DQGNDVGAMLLAGRTMTAVLAVSLGLLVYAWSRRLFGPTGGVLSAALYAFCPTLLANGRLITADLAAALLFTASVWSLWVAFHVVSPRSVLVAALAVAGLWQAKMSAVLIVPMALALLGIRLAAGRPMTLAVGGGREIRSRPAQLLVLLAAGTVQAAVVVLVTWGFYHFRYAAVRIPSPQADPLDWADVLGGAGALAPAIRFGRDHQLLPEAFLYGFARFLRLSPNRPAFLNGEHSFVGWRWFFPYCLAVKTPLPLLALVAAGAAGAVMRRETLYGTAPLWALLAVYWAGAIGSNFNLGHRHLLPTYPAMLVLAGGLAYWLETRRRAASLPIAAAVLACVVASVSTWPHYLAYFNQLAGGPRQAYRHLVDSSLDWGQDLPGLARWLQRNVPSGTPVYLSYFGTGNPDYYHIKARRLPGFFDEWRPREWYQLTGGVYAVSATMLQSVYSLAPGPWAVPYEQHWQNDLAGLRAVAAMSDEAERQRLTSDFLRERFLSFEHLRFARLCAFLRRREPDDNVGYSILIYRLSDQDVREALYGPPAELLPEVRVAGESTR
;
A
#
# COMPACT_ATOMS: atom_id res chain seq x y z
N ASP A 1 -4.83 13.03 -26.88
CA ASP A 1 -4.69 14.01 -25.80
C ASP A 1 -5.96 14.80 -25.58
N GLN A 2 -6.50 14.81 -24.35
CA GLN A 2 -7.62 15.69 -23.97
C GLN A 2 -7.17 17.14 -23.69
N GLY A 3 -5.93 17.51 -24.06
CA GLY A 3 -5.34 18.83 -23.78
C GLY A 3 -4.92 19.08 -22.32
N ASN A 4 -5.04 18.07 -21.45
CA ASN A 4 -4.66 18.19 -20.04
C ASN A 4 -3.13 18.18 -19.86
N ASP A 5 -2.60 19.13 -19.11
CA ASP A 5 -1.20 19.14 -18.70
C ASP A 5 -0.97 18.13 -17.55
N VAL A 6 -0.53 16.93 -17.92
CA VAL A 6 -0.22 15.84 -16.98
C VAL A 6 0.82 16.25 -15.96
N GLY A 7 1.81 17.06 -16.34
CA GLY A 7 2.87 17.53 -15.45
C GLY A 7 2.30 18.43 -14.35
N ALA A 8 1.47 19.40 -14.72
CA ALA A 8 0.79 20.28 -13.78
C ALA A 8 -0.16 19.52 -12.84
N MET A 9 -0.92 18.56 -13.37
CA MET A 9 -1.82 17.71 -12.56
C MET A 9 -1.05 16.86 -11.54
N LEU A 10 0.04 16.23 -11.96
CA LEU A 10 0.90 15.45 -11.07
C LEU A 10 1.56 16.33 -10.00
N LEU A 11 2.02 17.53 -10.37
CA LEU A 11 2.60 18.48 -9.42
C LEU A 11 1.57 18.91 -8.37
N ALA A 12 0.36 19.29 -8.80
CA ALA A 12 -0.72 19.68 -7.89
C ALA A 12 -1.10 18.55 -6.92
N GLY A 13 -1.30 17.33 -7.43
CA GLY A 13 -1.62 16.17 -6.60
C GLY A 13 -0.52 15.83 -5.60
N ARG A 14 0.75 15.83 -6.03
CA ARG A 14 1.89 15.56 -5.14
C ARG A 14 2.11 16.66 -4.10
N THR A 15 1.84 17.91 -4.46
CA THR A 15 1.90 19.05 -3.53
C THR A 15 0.90 18.86 -2.40
N MET A 16 -0.32 18.43 -2.71
CA MET A 16 -1.32 18.14 -1.67
C MET A 16 -0.87 16.99 -0.75
N THR A 17 -0.29 15.91 -1.28
CA THR A 17 0.29 14.85 -0.45
C THR A 17 1.41 15.39 0.43
N ALA A 18 2.28 16.25 -0.07
CA ALA A 18 3.35 16.86 0.72
C ALA A 18 2.80 17.72 1.87
N VAL A 19 1.72 18.47 1.64
CA VAL A 19 1.01 19.22 2.69
C VAL A 19 0.46 18.29 3.76
N LEU A 20 -0.13 17.14 3.38
CA LEU A 20 -0.58 16.12 4.34
C LEU A 20 0.60 15.53 5.13
N ALA A 21 1.76 15.31 4.49
CA ALA A 21 2.97 14.83 5.17
C ALA A 21 3.44 15.81 6.24
N VAL A 22 3.57 17.09 5.87
CA VAL A 22 3.99 18.15 6.80
C VAL A 22 2.99 18.26 7.94
N SER A 23 1.69 18.22 7.65
CA SER A 23 0.63 18.28 8.66
C SER A 23 0.71 17.12 9.66
N LEU A 24 1.00 15.91 9.17
CA LEU A 24 1.20 14.74 10.02
C LEU A 24 2.48 14.85 10.88
N GLY A 25 3.58 15.36 10.32
CA GLY A 25 4.80 15.63 11.08
C GLY A 25 4.59 16.66 12.20
N LEU A 26 3.84 17.74 11.92
CA LEU A 26 3.45 18.73 12.93
C LEU A 26 2.55 18.13 14.01
N LEU A 27 1.63 17.23 13.64
CA LEU A 27 0.79 16.52 14.59
C LEU A 27 1.61 15.59 15.50
N VAL A 28 2.57 14.85 14.94
CA VAL A 28 3.52 14.01 15.68
C VAL A 28 4.34 14.85 16.67
N TYR A 29 4.88 15.99 16.21
CA TYR A 29 5.59 16.94 17.07
C TYR A 29 4.71 17.43 18.22
N ALA A 30 3.52 17.94 17.91
CA ALA A 30 2.62 18.55 18.88
C ALA A 30 2.15 17.54 19.94
N TRP A 31 1.82 16.32 19.52
CA TRP A 31 1.40 15.27 20.44
C TRP A 31 2.56 14.81 21.32
N SER A 32 3.72 14.52 20.72
CA SER A 32 4.91 14.09 21.47
C SER A 32 5.37 15.17 22.45
N ARG A 33 5.38 16.45 22.04
CA ARG A 33 5.70 17.58 22.92
C ARG A 33 4.76 17.66 24.12
N ARG A 34 3.47 17.40 23.93
CA ARG A 34 2.48 17.42 25.01
C ARG A 34 2.70 16.30 26.02
N LEU A 35 3.19 15.14 25.59
CA LEU A 35 3.42 13.98 26.45
C LEU A 35 4.81 13.98 27.11
N PHE A 36 5.83 14.41 26.38
CA PHE A 36 7.24 14.20 26.73
C PHE A 36 8.08 15.50 26.75
N GLY A 37 7.43 16.67 26.61
CA GLY A 37 8.10 17.97 26.59
C GLY A 37 8.80 18.29 25.27
N PRO A 38 9.46 19.46 25.17
CA PRO A 38 10.08 19.94 23.93
C PRO A 38 11.08 18.95 23.32
N THR A 39 11.91 18.31 24.15
CA THR A 39 12.90 17.32 23.71
C THR A 39 12.24 16.12 23.04
N GLY A 40 11.20 15.54 23.65
CA GLY A 40 10.47 14.42 23.05
C GLY A 40 9.80 14.82 21.73
N GLY A 41 9.22 16.02 21.69
CA GLY A 41 8.66 16.59 20.45
C GLY A 41 9.67 16.66 19.31
N VAL A 42 10.84 17.27 19.55
CA VAL A 42 11.90 17.43 18.53
C VAL A 42 12.44 16.07 18.08
N LEU A 43 12.68 15.13 19.01
CA LEU A 43 13.14 13.78 18.65
C LEU A 43 12.14 13.05 17.76
N SER A 44 10.84 13.06 18.13
CA SER A 44 9.79 12.46 17.32
C SER A 44 9.69 13.09 15.93
N ALA A 45 9.78 14.42 15.85
CA ALA A 45 9.73 15.15 14.58
C ALA A 45 10.95 14.85 13.69
N ALA A 46 12.15 14.77 14.27
CA ALA A 46 13.36 14.42 13.53
C ALA A 46 13.26 12.99 12.97
N LEU A 47 12.84 12.02 13.79
CA LEU A 47 12.65 10.64 13.34
C LEU A 47 11.55 10.52 12.27
N TYR A 48 10.49 11.32 12.36
CA TYR A 48 9.46 11.44 11.32
C TYR A 48 10.05 11.95 10.00
N ALA A 49 10.77 13.08 10.06
CA ALA A 49 11.31 13.77 8.89
C ALA A 49 12.33 12.93 8.12
N PHE A 50 13.07 12.06 8.80
CA PHE A 50 14.05 11.16 8.20
C PHE A 50 13.56 9.71 8.04
N CYS A 51 12.29 9.42 8.27
CA CYS A 51 11.74 8.07 8.07
C CYS A 51 11.57 7.78 6.56
N PRO A 52 12.28 6.80 5.97
CA PRO A 52 12.16 6.49 4.54
C PRO A 52 10.73 6.15 4.13
N THR A 53 9.99 5.43 4.97
CA THR A 53 8.58 5.06 4.73
C THR A 53 7.68 6.29 4.57
N LEU A 54 7.83 7.30 5.43
CA LEU A 54 7.02 8.51 5.39
C LEU A 54 7.41 9.39 4.21
N LEU A 55 8.71 9.53 3.93
CA LEU A 55 9.20 10.26 2.76
C LEU A 55 8.76 9.60 1.44
N ALA A 56 8.73 8.27 1.37
CA ALA A 56 8.24 7.53 0.21
C ALA A 56 6.77 7.84 -0.08
N ASN A 57 5.92 7.80 0.96
CA ASN A 57 4.48 8.04 0.81
C ASN A 57 4.11 9.53 0.76
N GLY A 58 4.99 10.42 1.22
CA GLY A 58 4.84 11.88 1.16
C GLY A 58 4.83 12.49 -0.25
N ARG A 59 5.21 11.71 -1.26
CA ARG A 59 5.26 12.13 -2.67
C ARG A 59 4.36 11.32 -3.61
N LEU A 60 3.61 10.35 -3.08
CA LEU A 60 2.71 9.49 -3.85
C LEU A 60 1.28 9.99 -3.71
N ILE A 61 0.55 10.07 -4.82
CA ILE A 61 -0.85 10.51 -4.82
C ILE A 61 -1.72 9.30 -4.41
N THR A 62 -1.68 8.94 -3.13
CA THR A 62 -2.47 7.85 -2.54
C THR A 62 -3.21 8.31 -1.31
N ALA A 63 -4.21 7.54 -0.88
CA ALA A 63 -4.99 7.83 0.32
C ALA A 63 -4.27 7.47 1.63
N ASP A 64 -3.11 6.81 1.57
CA ASP A 64 -2.48 6.20 2.75
C ASP A 64 -2.01 7.24 3.77
N LEU A 65 -1.46 8.36 3.28
CA LEU A 65 -0.97 9.42 4.15
C LEU A 65 -2.11 10.23 4.78
N ALA A 66 -3.18 10.46 4.03
CA ALA A 66 -4.41 11.03 4.56
C ALA A 66 -4.96 10.13 5.67
N ALA A 67 -5.02 8.81 5.45
CA ALA A 67 -5.44 7.86 6.46
C ALA A 67 -4.53 7.90 7.70
N ALA A 68 -3.20 7.94 7.54
CA ALA A 68 -2.28 8.01 8.67
C ALA A 68 -2.46 9.29 9.51
N LEU A 69 -2.61 10.44 8.83
CA LEU A 69 -2.94 11.71 9.48
C LEU A 69 -4.26 11.63 10.24
N LEU A 70 -5.31 11.16 9.58
CA LEU A 70 -6.67 11.19 10.11
C LEU A 70 -6.92 10.12 11.17
N PHE A 71 -6.25 8.96 11.13
CA PHE A 71 -6.23 8.02 12.26
C PHE A 71 -5.59 8.66 13.49
N THR A 72 -4.42 9.28 13.32
CA THR A 72 -3.68 9.95 14.40
C THR A 72 -4.52 11.09 14.99
N ALA A 73 -5.09 11.94 14.14
CA ALA A 73 -5.93 13.05 14.55
C ALA A 73 -7.23 12.57 15.22
N SER A 74 -7.88 11.54 14.69
CA SER A 74 -9.11 10.97 15.25
C SER A 74 -8.86 10.42 16.65
N VAL A 75 -7.86 9.56 16.81
CA VAL A 75 -7.55 8.94 18.11
C VAL A 75 -7.16 10.00 19.15
N TRP A 76 -6.36 11.00 18.77
CA TRP A 76 -5.97 12.06 19.71
C TRP A 76 -7.16 12.98 20.08
N SER A 77 -7.95 13.41 19.10
CA SER A 77 -9.08 14.31 19.34
C SER A 77 -10.21 13.62 20.11
N LEU A 78 -10.49 12.35 19.83
CA LEU A 78 -11.40 11.53 20.63
C LEU A 78 -10.93 11.45 22.08
N TRP A 79 -9.63 11.18 22.29
CA TRP A 79 -9.08 11.16 23.65
C TRP A 79 -9.25 12.50 24.37
N VAL A 80 -9.04 13.63 23.69
CA VAL A 80 -9.30 14.95 24.27
C VAL A 80 -10.80 15.14 24.58
N ALA A 81 -11.68 14.77 23.66
CA ALA A 81 -13.13 14.86 23.84
C ALA A 81 -13.64 14.00 25.02
N PHE A 82 -12.97 12.88 25.31
CA PHE A 82 -13.28 12.03 26.47
C PHE A 82 -12.92 12.65 27.82
N HIS A 83 -12.12 13.73 27.82
CA HIS A 83 -11.76 14.46 29.04
C HIS A 83 -12.51 15.77 29.16
N VAL A 84 -12.67 16.49 28.05
CA VAL A 84 -13.35 17.78 27.98
C VAL A 84 -14.37 17.73 26.85
N VAL A 85 -15.64 17.57 27.20
CA VAL A 85 -16.76 17.57 26.24
C VAL A 85 -17.23 19.00 26.06
N SER A 86 -16.96 19.57 24.89
CA SER A 86 -17.32 20.94 24.50
C SER A 86 -17.73 20.93 23.02
N PRO A 87 -18.47 21.94 22.52
CA PRO A 87 -18.80 22.03 21.11
C PRO A 87 -17.56 21.93 20.21
N ARG A 88 -16.46 22.58 20.62
CA ARG A 88 -15.18 22.55 19.90
C ARG A 88 -14.54 21.16 19.91
N SER A 89 -14.42 20.50 21.06
CA SER A 89 -13.77 19.18 21.13
C SER A 89 -14.58 18.11 20.42
N VAL A 90 -15.91 18.16 20.52
CA VAL A 90 -16.82 17.26 19.79
C VAL A 90 -16.71 17.51 18.28
N LEU A 91 -16.73 18.77 17.83
CA LEU A 91 -16.61 19.11 16.41
C LEU A 91 -15.26 18.71 15.82
N VAL A 92 -14.15 18.97 16.52
CA VAL A 92 -12.80 18.57 16.06
C VAL A 92 -12.70 17.06 15.93
N ALA A 93 -13.19 16.30 16.93
CA ALA A 93 -13.23 14.85 16.85
C ALA A 93 -14.13 14.35 15.72
N ALA A 94 -15.32 14.95 15.56
CA ALA A 94 -16.26 14.62 14.51
C ALA A 94 -15.66 14.83 13.11
N LEU A 95 -15.01 15.96 12.86
CA LEU A 95 -14.39 16.28 11.58
C LEU A 95 -13.17 15.40 11.29
N ALA A 96 -12.35 15.09 12.30
CA ALA A 96 -11.23 14.16 12.14
C ALA A 96 -11.71 12.75 11.76
N VAL A 97 -12.73 12.25 12.47
CA VAL A 97 -13.34 10.94 12.18
C VAL A 97 -14.03 10.96 10.80
N ALA A 98 -14.80 12.00 10.49
CA ALA A 98 -15.46 12.14 9.18
C ALA A 98 -14.44 12.15 8.04
N GLY A 99 -13.35 12.92 8.19
CA GLY A 99 -12.24 12.92 7.23
C GLY A 99 -11.63 11.53 7.07
N LEU A 100 -11.43 10.79 8.17
CA LEU A 100 -10.91 9.43 8.13
C LEU A 100 -11.80 8.49 7.30
N TRP A 101 -13.13 8.56 7.50
CA TRP A 101 -14.12 7.80 6.73
C TRP A 101 -14.08 8.12 5.22
N GLN A 102 -13.79 9.37 4.84
CA GLN A 102 -13.61 9.73 3.43
C GLN A 102 -12.26 9.28 2.88
N ALA A 103 -11.22 9.24 3.72
CA ALA A 103 -9.88 8.90 3.28
C ALA A 103 -9.74 7.41 2.95
N LYS A 104 -10.29 6.50 3.77
CA LYS A 104 -10.03 5.06 3.59
C LYS A 104 -11.11 4.16 4.19
N MET A 105 -11.48 3.09 3.49
CA MET A 105 -12.46 2.09 3.97
C MET A 105 -12.01 1.36 5.25
N SER A 106 -10.70 1.32 5.55
CA SER A 106 -10.19 0.80 6.82
C SER A 106 -10.53 1.68 8.02
N ALA A 107 -11.12 2.87 7.82
CA ALA A 107 -11.61 3.76 8.87
C ALA A 107 -12.46 3.06 9.93
N VAL A 108 -13.14 1.96 9.57
CA VAL A 108 -13.92 1.14 10.50
C VAL A 108 -13.14 0.73 11.76
N LEU A 109 -11.80 0.61 11.67
CA LEU A 109 -10.94 0.32 12.83
C LEU A 109 -10.97 1.41 13.92
N ILE A 110 -11.43 2.63 13.61
CA ILE A 110 -11.57 3.70 14.61
C ILE A 110 -12.63 3.35 15.66
N VAL A 111 -13.63 2.54 15.32
CA VAL A 111 -14.71 2.13 16.23
C VAL A 111 -14.17 1.29 17.39
N PRO A 112 -13.49 0.14 17.16
CA PRO A 112 -12.88 -0.60 18.27
C PRO A 112 -11.81 0.19 19.03
N MET A 113 -11.08 1.11 18.37
CA MET A 113 -10.16 2.02 19.06
C MET A 113 -10.90 2.95 20.03
N ALA A 114 -12.00 3.57 19.59
CA ALA A 114 -12.81 4.45 20.42
C ALA A 114 -13.43 3.70 21.62
N LEU A 115 -13.90 2.47 21.41
CA LEU A 115 -14.44 1.62 22.47
C LEU A 115 -13.37 1.24 23.51
N ALA A 116 -12.17 0.85 23.06
CA ALA A 116 -11.05 0.58 23.95
C ALA A 116 -10.68 1.82 24.79
N LEU A 117 -10.62 2.99 24.15
CA LEU A 117 -10.35 4.25 24.84
C LEU A 117 -11.43 4.65 25.83
N LEU A 118 -12.70 4.42 25.48
CA LEU A 118 -13.84 4.64 26.37
C LEU A 118 -13.75 3.73 27.60
N GLY A 119 -13.42 2.45 27.41
CA GLY A 119 -13.19 1.50 28.49
C GLY A 119 -12.06 1.95 29.43
N ILE A 120 -10.90 2.31 28.89
CA ILE A 120 -9.76 2.85 29.65
C ILE A 120 -10.17 4.13 30.42
N ARG A 121 -10.93 5.02 29.76
CA ARG A 121 -11.38 6.28 30.34
C ARG A 121 -12.30 6.08 31.55
N LEU A 122 -13.27 5.18 31.44
CA LEU A 122 -14.23 4.89 32.50
C LEU A 122 -13.58 4.11 33.65
N ALA A 123 -12.69 3.16 33.33
CA ALA A 123 -11.93 2.39 34.31
C ALA A 123 -11.03 3.28 35.19
N ALA A 124 -10.39 4.29 34.59
CA ALA A 124 -9.51 5.22 35.30
C ALA A 124 -10.22 6.08 36.35
N GLY A 125 -11.55 6.17 36.33
CA GLY A 125 -12.35 6.88 37.36
C GLY A 125 -12.08 8.38 37.46
N ARG A 126 -11.38 8.98 36.50
CA ARG A 126 -11.03 10.40 36.51
C ARG A 126 -12.27 11.28 36.24
N PRO A 127 -12.38 12.48 36.84
CA PRO A 127 -13.46 13.41 36.52
C PRO A 127 -13.41 13.88 35.06
N MET A 128 -14.57 14.14 34.48
CA MET A 128 -14.71 14.69 33.12
C MET A 128 -15.29 16.09 33.18
N THR A 129 -14.87 16.99 32.30
CA THR A 129 -15.44 18.34 32.21
C THR A 129 -16.45 18.40 31.07
N LEU A 130 -17.69 18.76 31.38
CA LEU A 130 -18.69 19.18 30.39
C LEU A 130 -18.69 20.71 30.31
N ALA A 131 -18.27 21.27 29.17
CA ALA A 131 -18.16 22.70 28.94
C ALA A 131 -19.19 23.15 27.89
N VAL A 132 -20.47 23.05 28.24
CA VAL A 132 -21.61 23.47 27.41
C VAL A 132 -22.43 24.46 28.23
N GLY A 133 -22.37 25.75 27.88
CA GLY A 133 -23.08 26.81 28.62
C GLY A 133 -22.55 27.07 30.05
N GLY A 134 -21.37 26.54 30.39
CA GLY A 134 -20.75 26.58 31.70
C GLY A 134 -19.85 25.34 31.91
N GLY A 135 -18.82 25.43 32.76
CA GLY A 135 -17.94 24.30 33.07
C GLY A 135 -18.47 23.46 34.23
N ARG A 136 -18.93 22.24 33.97
CA ARG A 136 -19.45 21.33 35.00
C ARG A 136 -18.61 20.05 35.05
N GLU A 137 -18.21 19.65 36.26
CA GLU A 137 -17.45 18.43 36.48
C GLU A 137 -18.38 17.23 36.68
N ILE A 138 -18.14 16.15 35.95
CA ILE A 138 -18.91 14.91 36.00
C ILE A 138 -18.01 13.80 36.56
N ARG A 139 -18.34 13.29 37.75
CA ARG A 139 -17.59 12.22 38.43
C ARG A 139 -18.22 10.83 38.26
N SER A 140 -19.54 10.76 38.15
CA SER A 140 -20.28 9.50 38.03
C SER A 140 -20.00 8.81 36.69
N ARG A 141 -19.59 7.53 36.71
CA ARG A 141 -19.29 6.73 35.50
C ARG A 141 -20.51 6.60 34.57
N PRO A 142 -21.73 6.25 35.04
CA PRO A 142 -22.92 6.26 34.20
C PRO A 142 -23.20 7.62 33.55
N ALA A 143 -23.02 8.71 34.28
CA ALA A 143 -23.22 10.05 33.73
C ALA A 143 -22.17 10.41 32.67
N GLN A 144 -20.90 10.04 32.88
CA GLN A 144 -19.85 10.20 31.87
C GLN A 144 -20.19 9.40 30.61
N LEU A 145 -20.62 8.14 30.75
CA LEU A 145 -21.01 7.30 29.62
C LEU A 145 -22.16 7.94 28.83
N LEU A 146 -23.22 8.42 29.49
CA LEU A 146 -24.35 9.04 28.83
C LEU A 146 -23.96 10.30 28.04
N VAL A 147 -23.11 11.16 28.61
CA VAL A 147 -22.60 12.34 27.92
C VAL A 147 -21.72 11.96 26.72
N LEU A 148 -20.87 10.94 26.85
CA LEU A 148 -20.02 10.48 25.76
C LEU A 148 -20.81 9.78 24.65
N LEU A 149 -21.89 9.07 24.99
CA LEU A 149 -22.83 8.51 24.01
C LEU A 149 -23.55 9.62 23.25
N ALA A 150 -24.04 10.65 23.94
CA ALA A 150 -24.66 11.79 23.29
C ALA A 150 -23.69 12.52 22.35
N ALA A 151 -22.44 12.75 22.80
CA ALA A 151 -21.39 13.30 21.95
C ALA A 151 -21.08 12.39 20.75
N GLY A 152 -21.07 11.06 20.95
CA GLY A 152 -20.92 10.07 19.90
C GLY A 152 -22.04 10.10 18.85
N THR A 153 -23.29 10.30 19.27
CA THR A 153 -24.42 10.49 18.35
C THR A 153 -24.25 11.73 17.49
N VAL A 154 -23.82 12.85 18.09
CA VAL A 154 -23.52 14.09 17.33
C VAL A 154 -22.40 13.84 16.33
N GLN A 155 -21.33 13.14 16.73
CA GLN A 155 -20.23 12.77 15.82
C GLN A 155 -20.72 11.91 14.66
N ALA A 156 -21.54 10.88 14.92
CA ALA A 156 -22.11 10.03 13.88
C ALA A 156 -22.95 10.85 12.88
N ALA A 157 -23.78 11.78 13.36
CA ALA A 157 -24.56 12.67 12.50
C ALA A 157 -23.66 13.56 11.62
N VAL A 158 -22.57 14.11 12.18
CA VAL A 158 -21.59 14.89 11.41
C VAL A 158 -20.88 14.03 10.36
N VAL A 159 -20.50 12.79 10.69
CA VAL A 159 -19.87 11.86 9.74
C VAL A 159 -20.81 11.58 8.57
N VAL A 160 -22.09 11.30 8.84
CA VAL A 160 -23.10 11.08 7.81
C VAL A 160 -23.28 12.34 6.95
N LEU A 161 -23.42 13.52 7.59
CA LEU A 161 -23.58 14.80 6.89
C LEU A 161 -22.38 15.12 5.99
N VAL A 162 -21.16 14.98 6.49
CA VAL A 162 -19.94 15.21 5.71
C VAL A 162 -19.84 14.21 4.57
N THR A 163 -20.17 12.94 4.81
CA THR A 163 -20.21 11.93 3.74
C THR A 163 -21.16 12.38 2.63
N TRP A 164 -22.41 12.71 2.96
CA TRP A 164 -23.35 13.23 1.97
C TRP A 164 -22.84 14.50 1.26
N GLY A 165 -22.17 15.40 1.98
CA GLY A 165 -21.53 16.59 1.40
C GLY A 165 -20.51 16.27 0.32
N PHE A 166 -19.61 15.30 0.54
CA PHE A 166 -18.62 14.85 -0.47
C PHE A 166 -19.28 14.27 -1.72
N TYR A 167 -20.44 13.64 -1.56
CA TYR A 167 -21.25 13.12 -2.67
C TYR A 167 -22.30 14.11 -3.15
N HIS A 168 -22.19 15.40 -2.79
CA HIS A 168 -23.08 16.48 -3.23
C HIS A 168 -24.56 16.21 -2.96
N PHE A 169 -24.86 15.54 -1.85
CA PHE A 169 -26.22 15.11 -1.47
C PHE A 169 -26.92 14.27 -2.56
N ARG A 170 -26.15 13.58 -3.39
CA ARG A 170 -26.64 12.71 -4.47
C ARG A 170 -26.55 11.25 -4.05
N TYR A 171 -27.66 10.53 -4.17
CA TYR A 171 -27.67 9.09 -3.92
C TYR A 171 -26.97 8.32 -5.05
N ALA A 172 -27.42 8.48 -6.30
CA ALA A 172 -26.95 7.71 -7.45
C ALA A 172 -25.42 7.77 -7.64
N ALA A 173 -24.79 6.61 -7.81
CA ALA A 173 -23.35 6.51 -7.99
C ALA A 173 -22.88 7.17 -9.30
N VAL A 174 -23.61 6.93 -10.38
CA VAL A 174 -23.28 7.40 -11.74
C VAL A 174 -24.14 8.62 -12.08
N ARG A 175 -23.50 9.73 -12.48
CA ARG A 175 -24.19 10.99 -12.83
C ARG A 175 -24.84 10.95 -14.22
N ILE A 176 -24.10 10.39 -15.19
CA ILE A 176 -24.54 10.28 -16.59
C ILE A 176 -24.36 8.80 -16.95
N PRO A 177 -25.46 8.02 -16.96
CA PRO A 177 -25.40 6.64 -17.40
C PRO A 177 -24.91 6.60 -18.84
N SER A 178 -23.78 5.92 -19.09
CA SER A 178 -23.38 5.58 -20.46
C SER A 178 -24.12 4.30 -20.86
N PRO A 179 -24.72 4.23 -22.06
CA PRO A 179 -25.29 2.98 -22.58
C PRO A 179 -24.25 1.83 -22.66
N GLN A 180 -22.97 2.17 -22.64
CA GLN A 180 -21.84 1.23 -22.71
C GLN A 180 -21.24 0.91 -21.34
N ALA A 181 -21.68 1.56 -20.26
CA ALA A 181 -21.18 1.29 -18.92
C ALA A 181 -21.98 0.15 -18.29
N ASP A 182 -21.28 -0.87 -17.81
CA ASP A 182 -21.91 -1.94 -17.06
C ASP A 182 -22.62 -1.38 -15.82
N PRO A 183 -23.86 -1.83 -15.53
CA PRO A 183 -24.54 -1.46 -14.30
C PRO A 183 -23.73 -1.92 -13.09
N LEU A 184 -23.89 -1.23 -11.95
CA LEU A 184 -23.26 -1.65 -10.70
C LEU A 184 -23.72 -3.06 -10.32
N ASP A 185 -22.79 -4.01 -10.34
CA ASP A 185 -23.06 -5.39 -9.96
C ASP A 185 -23.18 -5.54 -8.44
N TRP A 186 -24.35 -5.16 -7.94
CA TRP A 186 -24.70 -5.25 -6.52
C TRP A 186 -24.83 -6.70 -6.05
N ALA A 187 -25.20 -7.63 -6.93
CA ALA A 187 -25.38 -9.03 -6.58
C ALA A 187 -24.02 -9.66 -6.22
N ASP A 188 -23.00 -9.42 -7.05
CA ASP A 188 -21.66 -9.92 -6.79
C ASP A 188 -21.04 -9.31 -5.52
N VAL A 189 -21.05 -7.98 -5.38
CA VAL A 189 -20.39 -7.34 -4.23
C VAL A 189 -21.08 -7.67 -2.91
N LEU A 190 -22.42 -7.77 -2.87
CA LEU A 190 -23.14 -8.18 -1.65
C LEU A 190 -22.92 -9.66 -1.35
N GLY A 191 -22.81 -10.52 -2.38
CA GLY A 191 -22.52 -11.94 -2.23
C GLY A 191 -21.20 -12.22 -1.50
N GLY A 192 -20.22 -11.33 -1.60
CA GLY A 192 -18.95 -11.44 -0.86
C GLY A 192 -18.76 -10.43 0.27
N ALA A 193 -19.77 -9.66 0.65
CA ALA A 193 -19.67 -8.72 1.79
C ALA A 193 -19.82 -9.41 3.16
N GLY A 194 -20.09 -10.71 3.20
CA GLY A 194 -20.16 -11.52 4.41
C GLY A 194 -21.25 -11.04 5.39
N ALA A 195 -20.94 -11.06 6.68
CA ALA A 195 -21.89 -10.70 7.76
C ALA A 195 -22.43 -9.26 7.68
N LEU A 196 -21.75 -8.36 6.94
CA LEU A 196 -22.18 -6.98 6.77
C LEU A 196 -23.15 -6.78 5.60
N ALA A 197 -23.35 -7.79 4.75
CA ALA A 197 -24.22 -7.69 3.58
C ALA A 197 -25.66 -7.25 3.91
N PRO A 198 -26.34 -7.74 4.98
CA PRO A 198 -27.68 -7.29 5.32
C PRO A 198 -27.73 -5.80 5.71
N ALA A 199 -26.73 -5.32 6.46
CA ALA A 199 -26.66 -3.92 6.87
C ALA A 199 -26.41 -2.98 5.68
N ILE A 200 -25.53 -3.39 4.76
CA ILE A 200 -25.27 -2.63 3.52
C ILE A 200 -26.52 -2.61 2.64
N ARG A 201 -27.19 -3.76 2.50
CA ARG A 201 -28.46 -3.87 1.76
C ARG A 201 -29.52 -2.95 2.36
N PHE A 202 -29.71 -2.98 3.67
CA PHE A 202 -30.64 -2.09 4.36
C PHE A 202 -30.30 -0.61 4.10
N GLY A 203 -29.02 -0.24 4.19
CA GLY A 203 -28.55 1.10 3.89
C GLY A 203 -28.78 1.53 2.45
N ARG A 204 -28.68 0.60 1.50
CA ARG A 204 -28.98 0.81 0.08
C ARG A 204 -30.49 0.98 -0.15
N ASP A 205 -31.30 0.07 0.37
CA ASP A 205 -32.76 0.04 0.16
C ASP A 205 -33.43 1.29 0.75
N HIS A 206 -32.87 1.84 1.84
CA HIS A 206 -33.37 3.05 2.50
C HIS A 206 -32.56 4.31 2.18
N GLN A 207 -31.59 4.22 1.25
CA GLN A 207 -30.75 5.34 0.82
C GLN A 207 -30.10 6.10 1.99
N LEU A 208 -29.58 5.39 3.01
CA LEU A 208 -29.03 6.01 4.22
C LEU A 208 -27.68 6.72 3.98
N LEU A 209 -26.93 6.24 2.98
CA LEU A 209 -25.65 6.78 2.55
C LEU A 209 -25.60 6.79 1.01
N PRO A 210 -24.71 7.60 0.40
CA PRO A 210 -24.53 7.62 -1.04
C PRO A 210 -24.28 6.22 -1.62
N GLU A 211 -24.90 5.90 -2.75
CA GLU A 211 -24.84 4.58 -3.39
C GLU A 211 -23.39 4.18 -3.67
N ALA A 212 -22.59 5.11 -4.20
CA ALA A 212 -21.18 4.88 -4.49
C ALA A 212 -20.34 4.57 -3.24
N PHE A 213 -20.69 5.15 -2.08
CA PHE A 213 -20.02 4.85 -0.83
C PHE A 213 -20.34 3.43 -0.36
N LEU A 214 -21.64 3.08 -0.33
CA LEU A 214 -22.10 1.74 0.05
C LEU A 214 -21.54 0.66 -0.88
N TYR A 215 -21.57 0.91 -2.20
CA TYR A 215 -21.04 0.00 -3.20
C TYR A 215 -19.52 -0.16 -3.05
N GLY A 216 -18.79 0.96 -2.86
CA GLY A 216 -17.35 0.93 -2.64
C GLY A 216 -16.94 0.14 -1.39
N PHE A 217 -17.72 0.28 -0.30
CA PHE A 217 -17.50 -0.50 0.91
C PHE A 217 -17.80 -1.99 0.72
N ALA A 218 -18.91 -2.35 0.07
CA ALA A 218 -19.23 -3.74 -0.28
C ALA A 218 -18.15 -4.36 -1.18
N ARG A 219 -17.70 -3.62 -2.20
CA ARG A 219 -16.62 -4.03 -3.11
C ARG A 219 -15.30 -4.23 -2.37
N PHE A 220 -14.97 -3.36 -1.40
CA PHE A 220 -13.81 -3.55 -0.54
C PHE A 220 -13.89 -4.85 0.24
N LEU A 221 -15.04 -5.15 0.86
CA LEU A 221 -15.24 -6.40 1.60
C LEU A 221 -15.13 -7.62 0.67
N ARG A 222 -15.74 -7.58 -0.52
CA ARG A 222 -15.66 -8.64 -1.53
C ARG A 222 -14.23 -8.94 -1.98
N LEU A 223 -13.44 -7.90 -2.20
CA LEU A 223 -12.08 -8.02 -2.76
C LEU A 223 -10.99 -8.19 -1.70
N SER A 224 -11.31 -8.16 -0.41
CA SER A 224 -10.29 -8.21 0.66
C SER A 224 -9.76 -9.62 0.98
N PRO A 225 -10.57 -10.71 0.96
CA PRO A 225 -10.11 -12.03 1.39
C PRO A 225 -9.11 -12.71 0.44
N ASN A 226 -9.26 -12.51 -0.86
CA ASN A 226 -8.49 -13.18 -1.90
C ASN A 226 -7.75 -12.14 -2.76
N ARG A 227 -6.44 -12.00 -2.55
CA ARG A 227 -5.59 -11.02 -3.24
C ARG A 227 -4.24 -11.66 -3.56
N PRO A 228 -3.75 -11.59 -4.81
CA PRO A 228 -2.39 -12.03 -5.12
C PRO A 228 -1.38 -11.24 -4.28
N ALA A 229 -0.55 -11.98 -3.54
CA ALA A 229 0.48 -11.46 -2.67
C ALA A 229 1.80 -12.22 -2.87
N PHE A 230 2.90 -11.57 -2.54
CA PHE A 230 4.25 -12.11 -2.65
C PHE A 230 5.05 -11.84 -1.38
N LEU A 231 5.79 -12.85 -0.92
CA LEU A 231 6.67 -12.74 0.24
C LEU A 231 7.85 -13.71 0.11
N ASN A 232 9.08 -13.20 0.04
CA ASN A 232 10.32 -14.00 0.05
C ASN A 232 10.36 -15.15 -0.98
N GLY A 233 9.84 -14.92 -2.19
CA GLY A 233 9.80 -15.94 -3.26
C GLY A 233 8.55 -16.82 -3.26
N GLU A 234 7.67 -16.68 -2.26
CA GLU A 234 6.39 -17.38 -2.18
C GLU A 234 5.22 -16.52 -2.64
N HIS A 235 4.17 -17.17 -3.13
CA HIS A 235 2.95 -16.57 -3.63
C HIS A 235 1.73 -17.09 -2.88
N SER A 236 0.78 -16.21 -2.60
CA SER A 236 -0.44 -16.57 -1.87
C SER A 236 -1.59 -15.65 -2.27
N PHE A 237 -2.78 -16.23 -2.46
CA PHE A 237 -4.04 -15.50 -2.57
C PHE A 237 -4.69 -15.23 -1.22
N VAL A 238 -4.30 -15.98 -0.19
CA VAL A 238 -4.83 -15.88 1.19
C VAL A 238 -3.85 -15.19 2.15
N GLY A 239 -2.65 -14.89 1.68
CA GLY A 239 -1.61 -14.17 2.42
C GLY A 239 -0.90 -14.96 3.52
N TRP A 240 -0.25 -14.24 4.44
CA TRP A 240 0.47 -14.71 5.61
C TRP A 240 0.23 -13.79 6.82
N ARG A 241 -0.02 -14.38 8.00
CA ARG A 241 -0.21 -13.61 9.25
C ARG A 241 1.02 -12.78 9.64
N TRP A 242 2.22 -13.17 9.20
CA TRP A 242 3.47 -12.46 9.47
C TRP A 242 3.90 -11.49 8.36
N PHE A 243 3.09 -11.28 7.31
CA PHE A 243 3.41 -10.36 6.22
C PHE A 243 3.71 -8.94 6.72
N PHE A 244 2.81 -8.37 7.52
CA PHE A 244 2.99 -7.01 8.04
C PHE A 244 4.09 -6.90 9.10
N PRO A 245 4.22 -7.83 10.07
CA PRO A 245 5.39 -7.88 10.95
C PRO A 245 6.71 -7.91 10.16
N TYR A 246 6.78 -8.73 9.11
CA TYR A 246 7.94 -8.80 8.24
C TYR A 246 8.19 -7.48 7.50
N CYS A 247 7.14 -6.88 6.92
CA CYS A 247 7.23 -5.56 6.28
C CYS A 247 7.82 -4.52 7.23
N LEU A 248 7.30 -4.39 8.45
CA LEU A 248 7.85 -3.44 9.43
C LEU A 248 9.33 -3.74 9.71
N ALA A 249 9.67 -5.02 9.91
CA ALA A 249 11.02 -5.45 10.26
C ALA A 249 12.05 -5.13 9.17
N VAL A 250 11.72 -5.25 7.89
CA VAL A 250 12.67 -5.02 6.78
C VAL A 250 12.59 -3.64 6.15
N LYS A 251 11.41 -2.98 6.19
CA LYS A 251 11.19 -1.65 5.60
C LYS A 251 11.48 -0.50 6.55
N THR A 252 11.85 -0.78 7.79
CA THR A 252 12.16 0.25 8.80
C THR A 252 13.66 0.24 9.12
N PRO A 253 14.34 1.40 9.23
CA PRO A 253 15.70 1.43 9.75
C PRO A 253 15.80 0.74 11.11
N LEU A 254 16.77 -0.15 11.26
CA LEU A 254 17.08 -0.81 12.54
C LEU A 254 17.28 0.20 13.69
N PRO A 255 18.03 1.31 13.53
CA PRO A 255 18.12 2.31 14.59
C PRO A 255 16.76 2.94 14.93
N LEU A 256 15.86 3.11 13.96
CA LEU A 256 14.52 3.64 14.23
C LEU A 256 13.70 2.66 15.06
N LEU A 257 13.73 1.36 14.75
CA LEU A 257 13.06 0.33 15.55
C LEU A 257 13.58 0.32 17.00
N ALA A 258 14.90 0.39 17.19
CA ALA A 258 15.52 0.45 18.50
C ALA A 258 15.12 1.72 19.28
N LEU A 259 15.12 2.89 18.61
CA LEU A 259 14.71 4.16 19.22
C LEU A 259 13.23 4.19 19.60
N VAL A 260 12.35 3.63 18.77
CA VAL A 260 10.92 3.48 19.09
C VAL A 260 10.75 2.57 20.31
N ALA A 261 11.43 1.42 20.34
CA ALA A 261 11.35 0.49 21.48
C ALA A 261 11.87 1.13 22.78
N ALA A 262 13.01 1.82 22.73
CA ALA A 262 13.58 2.53 23.88
C ALA A 262 12.67 3.70 24.33
N GLY A 263 12.09 4.45 23.40
CA GLY A 263 11.15 5.52 23.72
C GLY A 263 9.85 5.01 24.33
N ALA A 264 9.28 3.95 23.76
CA ALA A 264 8.14 3.23 24.33
C ALA A 264 8.43 2.76 25.76
N ALA A 265 9.59 2.16 26.02
CA ALA A 265 10.01 1.77 27.36
C ALA A 265 10.13 3.00 28.29
N GLY A 266 10.72 4.09 27.82
CA GLY A 266 10.81 5.35 28.57
C GLY A 266 9.43 5.93 28.92
N ALA A 267 8.48 5.87 27.99
CA ALA A 267 7.09 6.28 28.22
C ALA A 267 6.38 5.40 29.27
N VAL A 268 6.66 4.09 29.29
CA VAL A 268 6.11 3.18 30.31
C VAL A 268 6.76 3.41 31.68
N MET A 269 8.07 3.61 31.71
CA MET A 269 8.83 3.84 32.95
C MET A 269 8.47 5.18 33.60
N ARG A 270 8.14 6.18 32.78
CA ARG A 270 7.58 7.45 33.22
C ARG A 270 6.08 7.28 33.52
N ARG A 271 5.77 6.63 34.65
CA ARG A 271 4.41 6.15 35.02
C ARG A 271 3.32 7.22 34.90
N GLU A 272 3.63 8.49 35.14
CA GLU A 272 2.71 9.61 34.98
C GLU A 272 2.21 9.81 33.54
N THR A 273 2.97 9.34 32.54
CA THR A 273 2.61 9.43 31.12
C THR A 273 1.82 8.23 30.61
N LEU A 274 1.78 7.10 31.33
CA LEU A 274 1.11 5.86 30.91
C LEU A 274 -0.33 6.11 30.45
N TYR A 275 -1.11 6.79 31.29
CA TYR A 275 -2.49 7.13 30.96
C TYR A 275 -2.59 8.07 29.75
N GLY A 276 -1.70 9.07 29.65
CA GLY A 276 -1.67 9.99 28.51
C GLY A 276 -1.30 9.31 27.19
N THR A 277 -0.53 8.22 27.24
CA THR A 277 -0.11 7.43 26.06
C THR A 277 -1.12 6.35 25.66
N ALA A 278 -2.18 6.12 26.46
CA ALA A 278 -3.21 5.11 26.18
C ALA A 278 -3.77 5.14 24.73
N PRO A 279 -4.01 6.30 24.09
CA PRO A 279 -4.49 6.33 22.71
C PRO A 279 -3.48 5.78 21.70
N LEU A 280 -2.18 5.95 21.95
CA LEU A 280 -1.12 5.40 21.09
C LEU A 280 -1.13 3.88 21.15
N TRP A 281 -1.25 3.32 22.36
CA TRP A 281 -1.33 1.88 22.59
C TRP A 281 -2.61 1.27 22.03
N ALA A 282 -3.76 1.93 22.20
CA ALA A 282 -5.02 1.47 21.63
C ALA A 282 -4.99 1.46 20.10
N LEU A 283 -4.44 2.52 19.48
CA LEU A 283 -4.23 2.57 18.03
C LEU A 283 -3.35 1.41 17.59
N LEU A 284 -2.17 1.23 18.20
CA LEU A 284 -1.25 0.17 17.83
C LEU A 284 -1.86 -1.21 18.01
N ALA A 285 -2.46 -1.50 19.16
CA ALA A 285 -3.04 -2.81 19.46
C ALA A 285 -4.16 -3.18 18.50
N VAL A 286 -5.13 -2.28 18.29
CA VAL A 286 -6.28 -2.55 17.41
C VAL A 286 -5.85 -2.63 15.95
N TYR A 287 -4.98 -1.73 15.49
CA TYR A 287 -4.52 -1.72 14.10
C TYR A 287 -3.68 -2.96 13.79
N TRP A 288 -2.77 -3.37 14.68
CA TRP A 288 -1.96 -4.58 14.51
C TRP A 288 -2.80 -5.85 14.61
N ALA A 289 -3.79 -5.92 15.50
CA ALA A 289 -4.73 -7.03 15.54
C ALA A 289 -5.48 -7.18 14.21
N GLY A 290 -5.96 -6.07 13.63
CA GLY A 290 -6.58 -6.06 12.31
C GLY A 290 -5.61 -6.45 11.19
N ALA A 291 -4.38 -5.93 11.21
CA ALA A 291 -3.37 -6.23 10.19
C ALA A 291 -2.95 -7.70 10.20
N ILE A 292 -2.71 -8.30 11.37
CA ILE A 292 -2.31 -9.71 11.53
C ILE A 292 -3.49 -10.66 11.26
N GLY A 293 -4.72 -10.22 11.57
CA GLY A 293 -5.94 -10.98 11.32
C GLY A 293 -6.49 -10.88 9.90
N SER A 294 -5.89 -10.03 9.04
CA SER A 294 -6.36 -9.79 7.67
C SER A 294 -5.54 -10.58 6.65
N ASN A 295 -6.21 -11.16 5.67
CA ASN A 295 -5.61 -11.75 4.47
C ASN A 295 -5.21 -10.69 3.42
N PHE A 296 -5.45 -9.40 3.70
CA PHE A 296 -5.09 -8.30 2.81
C PHE A 296 -3.59 -7.98 2.90
N ASN A 297 -2.76 -8.89 2.40
CA ASN A 297 -1.30 -8.80 2.47
C ASN A 297 -0.71 -8.16 1.22
N LEU A 298 -1.03 -6.89 1.06
CA LEU A 298 -0.62 -6.06 -0.06
C LEU A 298 0.00 -4.78 0.48
N GLY A 299 1.23 -4.45 0.05
CA GLY A 299 1.82 -3.14 0.30
C GLY A 299 2.12 -2.77 1.75
N HIS A 300 3.39 -2.55 2.07
CA HIS A 300 3.81 -2.00 3.37
C HIS A 300 3.08 -0.68 3.75
N ARG A 301 2.63 0.12 2.79
CA ARG A 301 1.86 1.36 2.98
C ARG A 301 0.60 1.19 3.84
N HIS A 302 0.05 -0.02 3.95
CA HIS A 302 -1.10 -0.31 4.80
C HIS A 302 -0.77 -0.24 6.30
N LEU A 303 0.51 -0.23 6.70
CA LEU A 303 0.95 0.05 8.06
C LEU A 303 1.18 1.53 8.34
N LEU A 304 1.09 2.42 7.35
CA LEU A 304 1.41 3.84 7.53
C LEU A 304 0.67 4.50 8.71
N PRO A 305 -0.59 4.15 9.04
CA PRO A 305 -1.27 4.71 10.22
C PRO A 305 -0.64 4.37 11.58
N THR A 306 0.21 3.35 11.68
CA THR A 306 0.88 2.98 12.94
C THR A 306 2.15 3.79 13.19
N TYR A 307 2.81 4.27 12.12
CA TYR A 307 4.07 5.02 12.20
C TYR A 307 3.99 6.28 13.07
N PRO A 308 2.96 7.14 12.95
CA PRO A 308 2.84 8.32 13.81
C PRO A 308 2.80 7.95 15.29
N ALA A 309 2.05 6.91 15.67
CA ALA A 309 1.96 6.49 17.06
C ALA A 309 3.31 5.95 17.58
N MET A 310 4.01 5.16 16.78
CA MET A 310 5.37 4.69 17.08
C MET A 310 6.35 5.85 17.27
N LEU A 311 6.30 6.86 16.38
CA LEU A 311 7.17 8.02 16.42
C LEU A 311 6.86 8.96 17.58
N VAL A 312 5.58 9.12 17.96
CA VAL A 312 5.21 9.83 19.19
C VAL A 312 5.76 9.10 20.41
N LEU A 313 5.64 7.76 20.49
CA LEU A 313 6.23 6.97 21.58
C LEU A 313 7.76 7.09 21.63
N ALA A 314 8.44 7.25 20.50
CA ALA A 314 9.88 7.53 20.48
C ALA A 314 10.25 8.82 21.25
N GLY A 315 9.31 9.76 21.45
CA GLY A 315 9.51 10.93 22.29
C GLY A 315 9.81 10.59 23.76
N GLY A 316 9.40 9.40 24.23
CA GLY A 316 9.74 8.89 25.55
C GLY A 316 11.25 8.68 25.78
N LEU A 317 12.09 8.79 24.74
CA LEU A 317 13.55 8.87 24.87
C LEU A 317 14.00 10.02 25.78
N ALA A 318 13.19 11.07 25.92
CA ALA A 318 13.42 12.16 26.87
C ALA A 318 13.63 11.65 28.31
N TYR A 319 12.92 10.58 28.71
CA TYR A 319 13.11 9.95 30.02
C TYR A 319 14.55 9.50 30.24
N TRP A 320 15.16 8.85 29.25
CA TRP A 320 16.54 8.36 29.35
C TRP A 320 17.56 9.49 29.32
N LEU A 321 17.30 10.53 28.53
CA LEU A 321 18.16 11.71 28.48
C LEU A 321 18.16 12.50 29.78
N GLU A 322 17.04 12.52 30.49
CA GLU A 322 16.93 13.16 31.81
C GLU A 322 17.52 12.30 32.94
N THR A 323 17.20 10.99 32.96
CA THR A 323 17.59 10.11 34.07
C THR A 323 18.97 9.48 33.94
N ARG A 324 19.46 9.27 32.70
CA ARG A 324 20.72 8.58 32.40
C ARG A 324 21.54 9.32 31.34
N ARG A 325 21.55 10.66 31.40
CA ARG A 325 22.15 11.54 30.38
C ARG A 325 23.47 11.05 29.81
N ARG A 326 24.48 10.76 30.65
CA ARG A 326 25.82 10.35 30.19
C ARG A 326 25.80 9.02 29.41
N ALA A 327 24.98 8.06 29.83
CA ALA A 327 24.88 6.76 29.18
C ALA A 327 23.94 6.76 27.96
N ALA A 328 22.94 7.65 27.94
CA ALA A 328 21.91 7.66 26.90
C ALA A 328 22.21 8.62 25.73
N SER A 329 22.91 9.73 25.97
CA SER A 329 23.03 10.81 24.96
C SER A 329 23.77 10.35 23.70
N LEU A 330 24.94 9.73 23.84
CA LEU A 330 25.75 9.31 22.70
C LEU A 330 25.06 8.20 21.88
N PRO A 331 24.54 7.10 22.47
CA PRO A 331 23.83 6.07 21.72
C PRO A 331 22.59 6.60 20.99
N ILE A 332 21.79 7.45 21.64
CA ILE A 332 20.60 8.04 21.02
C ILE A 332 21.02 8.95 19.87
N ALA A 333 22.01 9.82 20.06
CA ALA A 333 22.49 10.71 19.00
C ALA A 333 23.06 9.91 17.81
N ALA A 334 23.85 8.86 18.07
CA ALA A 334 24.41 7.99 17.04
C ALA A 334 23.30 7.24 16.28
N ALA A 335 22.28 6.74 16.97
CA ALA A 335 21.13 6.07 16.33
C ALA A 335 20.28 7.04 15.51
N VAL A 336 20.04 8.27 16.00
CA VAL A 336 19.36 9.31 15.23
C VAL A 336 20.16 9.67 13.98
N LEU A 337 21.48 9.83 14.10
CA LEU A 337 22.36 10.07 12.96
C LEU A 337 22.31 8.90 11.97
N ALA A 338 22.29 7.66 12.45
CA ALA A 338 22.15 6.48 11.60
C ALA A 338 20.80 6.46 10.83
N CYS A 339 19.70 6.93 11.44
CA CYS A 339 18.44 7.14 10.73
C CYS A 339 18.56 8.20 9.63
N VAL A 340 19.23 9.32 9.91
CA VAL A 340 19.49 10.37 8.92
C VAL A 340 20.30 9.83 7.75
N VAL A 341 21.41 9.14 8.03
CA VAL A 341 22.28 8.53 7.02
C VAL A 341 21.50 7.53 6.17
N ALA A 342 20.73 6.63 6.78
CA ALA A 342 19.91 5.66 6.06
C ALA A 342 18.87 6.32 5.14
N SER A 343 18.31 7.44 5.57
CA SER A 343 17.37 8.23 4.77
C SER A 343 18.06 8.90 3.60
N VAL A 344 19.11 9.67 3.86
CA VAL A 344 19.85 10.43 2.83
C VAL A 344 20.49 9.48 1.81
N SER A 345 21.04 8.35 2.23
CA SER A 345 21.65 7.35 1.32
C SER A 345 20.64 6.67 0.40
N THR A 346 19.34 6.74 0.72
CA THR A 346 18.28 6.12 -0.08
C THR A 346 17.62 7.12 -1.01
N TRP A 347 17.86 8.42 -0.84
CA TRP A 347 17.34 9.43 -1.74
C TRP A 347 17.81 9.19 -3.18
N PRO A 348 16.95 9.34 -4.21
CA PRO A 348 15.52 9.69 -4.16
C PRO A 348 14.56 8.48 -4.13
N HIS A 349 15.06 7.27 -3.91
CA HIS A 349 14.35 5.99 -4.04
C HIS A 349 13.79 5.45 -2.72
N TYR A 350 13.20 6.30 -1.89
CA TYR A 350 12.69 5.93 -0.56
C TYR A 350 11.72 4.74 -0.55
N LEU A 351 10.92 4.57 -1.62
CA LEU A 351 10.00 3.43 -1.73
C LEU A 351 10.75 2.10 -1.76
N ALA A 352 11.95 2.07 -2.35
CA ALA A 352 12.81 0.90 -2.40
C ALA A 352 13.63 0.68 -1.12
N TYR A 353 13.45 1.48 -0.07
CA TYR A 353 14.18 1.28 1.19
C TYR A 353 13.92 -0.12 1.76
N PHE A 354 15.00 -0.87 1.99
CA PHE A 354 15.06 -2.06 2.81
C PHE A 354 16.32 -1.93 3.68
N ASN A 355 16.23 -2.37 4.93
CA ASN A 355 17.38 -2.28 5.84
C ASN A 355 18.44 -3.35 5.53
N GLN A 356 19.53 -3.31 6.28
CA GLN A 356 20.72 -4.12 6.06
C GLN A 356 20.46 -5.63 6.24
N LEU A 357 19.48 -6.03 7.08
CA LEU A 357 19.13 -7.43 7.26
C LEU A 357 18.44 -8.03 6.02
N ALA A 358 17.85 -7.19 5.18
CA ALA A 358 17.22 -7.58 3.92
C ALA A 358 18.10 -7.28 2.70
N GLY A 359 19.41 -7.07 2.89
CA GLY A 359 20.36 -6.85 1.79
C GLY A 359 20.24 -5.48 1.10
N GLY A 360 19.50 -4.53 1.69
CA GLY A 360 19.32 -3.19 1.13
C GLY A 360 18.41 -3.14 -0.09
N PRO A 361 18.29 -1.96 -0.74
CA PRO A 361 17.36 -1.74 -1.84
C PRO A 361 17.63 -2.63 -3.08
N ARG A 362 18.88 -3.09 -3.26
CA ARG A 362 19.25 -3.99 -4.37
C ARG A 362 18.62 -5.38 -4.27
N GLN A 363 18.35 -5.85 -3.05
CA GLN A 363 17.76 -7.17 -2.80
C GLN A 363 16.25 -7.09 -2.50
N ALA A 364 15.67 -5.88 -2.53
CA ALA A 364 14.27 -5.62 -2.21
C ALA A 364 13.28 -6.51 -2.96
N TYR A 365 13.48 -6.69 -4.27
CA TYR A 365 12.59 -7.43 -5.17
C TYR A 365 12.47 -8.92 -4.84
N ARG A 366 13.37 -9.47 -4.01
CA ARG A 366 13.30 -10.84 -3.52
C ARG A 366 12.41 -10.98 -2.29
N HIS A 367 12.26 -9.90 -1.54
CA HIS A 367 11.55 -9.87 -0.28
C HIS A 367 10.09 -9.48 -0.45
N LEU A 368 9.86 -8.29 -1.04
CA LEU A 368 8.53 -7.76 -1.31
C LEU A 368 8.56 -7.03 -2.65
N VAL A 369 7.49 -7.18 -3.40
CA VAL A 369 7.24 -6.42 -4.64
C VAL A 369 5.94 -5.64 -4.48
N ASP A 370 5.23 -5.34 -5.56
CA ASP A 370 4.05 -4.48 -5.55
C ASP A 370 4.37 -3.07 -5.04
N SER A 371 3.36 -2.34 -4.61
CA SER A 371 3.43 -1.12 -3.83
C SER A 371 4.36 -1.08 -2.60
N SER A 372 4.97 -2.19 -2.18
CA SER A 372 6.05 -2.22 -1.20
C SER A 372 7.40 -1.81 -1.81
N LEU A 373 7.52 -1.79 -3.13
CA LEU A 373 8.74 -1.47 -3.90
C LEU A 373 8.48 -0.54 -5.10
N ASP A 374 7.35 -0.74 -5.78
CA ASP A 374 7.04 -0.15 -7.08
C ASP A 374 5.59 0.33 -7.16
N TRP A 375 5.38 1.48 -7.80
CA TRP A 375 4.08 2.00 -8.25
C TRP A 375 4.11 2.36 -9.74
N GLY A 376 5.20 2.03 -10.43
CA GLY A 376 5.53 2.49 -11.76
C GLY A 376 6.21 3.86 -11.80
N GLN A 377 6.74 4.34 -10.67
CA GLN A 377 7.30 5.70 -10.61
C GLN A 377 8.54 5.92 -11.50
N ASP A 378 9.18 4.85 -11.97
CA ASP A 378 10.53 4.90 -12.55
C ASP A 378 10.59 4.96 -14.08
N LEU A 379 9.46 5.11 -14.81
CA LEU A 379 9.48 5.37 -16.27
C LEU A 379 10.37 6.56 -16.68
N PRO A 380 10.34 7.73 -16.02
CA PRO A 380 11.27 8.82 -16.36
C PRO A 380 12.74 8.44 -16.16
N GLY A 381 13.02 7.61 -15.14
CA GLY A 381 14.35 7.05 -14.90
C GLY A 381 14.77 6.12 -16.02
N LEU A 382 13.85 5.27 -16.48
CA LEU A 382 14.09 4.30 -17.54
C LEU A 382 14.38 5.01 -18.86
N ALA A 383 13.61 6.03 -19.22
CA ALA A 383 13.85 6.83 -20.42
C ALA A 383 15.28 7.40 -20.46
N ARG A 384 15.73 8.03 -19.36
CA ARG A 384 17.10 8.56 -19.23
C ARG A 384 18.15 7.46 -19.27
N TRP A 385 17.87 6.33 -18.63
CA TRP A 385 18.80 5.20 -18.61
C TRP A 385 18.98 4.62 -20.01
N LEU A 386 17.89 4.40 -20.76
CA LEU A 386 17.92 3.89 -22.13
C LEU A 386 18.70 4.84 -23.05
N GLN A 387 18.43 6.14 -22.98
CA GLN A 387 19.13 7.15 -23.78
C GLN A 387 20.65 7.14 -23.57
N ARG A 388 21.11 6.88 -22.34
CA ARG A 388 22.54 6.90 -21.99
C ARG A 388 23.24 5.58 -22.25
N ASN A 389 22.54 4.46 -22.10
CA ASN A 389 23.17 3.13 -21.99
C ASN A 389 22.79 2.17 -23.11
N VAL A 390 21.92 2.57 -24.05
CA VAL A 390 21.43 1.69 -25.11
C VAL A 390 21.66 2.36 -26.47
N PRO A 391 22.52 1.78 -27.33
CA PRO A 391 22.71 2.27 -28.68
C PRO A 391 21.41 2.32 -29.49
N SER A 392 21.33 3.29 -30.41
CA SER A 392 20.20 3.38 -31.35
C SER A 392 20.07 2.07 -32.14
N GLY A 393 18.84 1.57 -32.28
CA GLY A 393 18.53 0.34 -33.01
C GLY A 393 18.68 -0.95 -32.20
N THR A 394 19.23 -0.91 -30.97
CA THR A 394 19.20 -2.10 -30.10
C THR A 394 17.74 -2.43 -29.72
N PRO A 395 17.28 -3.68 -29.89
CA PRO A 395 15.95 -4.08 -29.44
C PRO A 395 15.78 -3.86 -27.94
N VAL A 396 14.68 -3.21 -27.56
CA VAL A 396 14.30 -2.99 -26.17
C VAL A 396 12.93 -3.62 -25.91
N TYR A 397 12.83 -4.38 -24.82
CA TYR A 397 11.61 -5.01 -24.36
C TYR A 397 11.24 -4.47 -22.97
N LEU A 398 9.97 -4.14 -22.74
CA LEU A 398 9.49 -3.56 -21.49
C LEU A 398 8.30 -4.35 -20.94
N SER A 399 8.42 -4.88 -19.73
CA SER A 399 7.30 -5.33 -18.90
C SER A 399 7.18 -4.39 -17.69
N TYR A 400 6.03 -3.75 -17.53
CA TYR A 400 5.85 -2.62 -16.62
C TYR A 400 4.69 -2.83 -15.65
N PHE A 401 4.93 -2.54 -14.37
CA PHE A 401 3.94 -2.69 -13.30
C PHE A 401 2.99 -1.50 -13.16
N GLY A 402 3.39 -0.28 -13.53
CA GLY A 402 2.55 0.89 -13.32
C GLY A 402 1.44 1.08 -14.35
N THR A 403 0.72 2.19 -14.19
CA THR A 403 -0.39 2.59 -15.07
C THR A 403 -0.05 3.76 -16.01
N GLY A 404 1.14 4.34 -15.87
CA GLY A 404 1.60 5.42 -16.74
C GLY A 404 1.93 4.93 -18.16
N ASN A 405 1.61 5.73 -19.18
CA ASN A 405 1.93 5.39 -20.58
C ASN A 405 3.44 5.59 -20.84
N PRO A 406 4.21 4.54 -21.22
CA PRO A 406 5.62 4.70 -21.52
C PRO A 406 5.91 5.52 -22.79
N ASP A 407 4.96 5.62 -23.74
CA ASP A 407 5.12 6.40 -24.97
C ASP A 407 5.17 7.91 -24.70
N TYR A 408 4.48 8.37 -23.64
CA TYR A 408 4.56 9.76 -23.16
C TYR A 408 5.99 10.17 -22.81
N TYR A 409 6.81 9.21 -22.35
CA TYR A 409 8.22 9.41 -22.03
C TYR A 409 9.15 9.08 -23.20
N HIS A 410 8.61 8.89 -24.40
CA HIS A 410 9.32 8.52 -25.62
C HIS A 410 10.12 7.20 -25.49
N ILE A 411 9.65 6.28 -24.67
CA ILE A 411 10.29 4.97 -24.48
C ILE A 411 9.93 4.05 -25.64
N LYS A 412 10.83 3.99 -26.63
CA LYS A 412 10.74 3.06 -27.77
C LYS A 412 11.13 1.65 -27.32
N ALA A 413 10.14 0.84 -26.93
CA ALA A 413 10.36 -0.55 -26.57
C ALA A 413 9.14 -1.40 -26.96
N ARG A 414 9.39 -2.66 -27.35
CA ARG A 414 8.34 -3.66 -27.54
C ARG A 414 7.77 -4.04 -26.18
N ARG A 415 6.44 -3.98 -26.04
CA ARG A 415 5.75 -4.20 -24.76
C ARG A 415 5.55 -5.70 -24.53
N LEU A 416 6.13 -6.21 -23.45
CA LEU A 416 5.84 -7.53 -22.89
C LEU A 416 4.59 -7.43 -21.98
N PRO A 417 3.97 -8.55 -21.57
CA PRO A 417 2.86 -8.52 -20.61
C PRO A 417 3.17 -7.64 -19.40
N GLY A 418 2.29 -6.67 -19.13
CA GLY A 418 2.36 -5.73 -18.01
C GLY A 418 1.22 -5.91 -17.01
N PHE A 419 1.23 -5.14 -15.92
CA PHE A 419 0.09 -5.12 -14.98
C PHE A 419 -1.13 -4.41 -15.57
N PHE A 420 -0.89 -3.30 -16.24
CA PHE A 420 -1.92 -2.51 -16.91
C PHE A 420 -1.67 -2.54 -18.42
N ASP A 421 -2.44 -3.37 -19.14
CA ASP A 421 -2.17 -3.71 -20.53
C ASP A 421 -3.09 -2.99 -21.55
N GLU A 422 -3.87 -1.99 -21.09
CA GLU A 422 -4.83 -1.27 -21.95
C GLU A 422 -4.16 -0.53 -23.12
N TRP A 423 -2.91 -0.09 -22.94
CA TRP A 423 -2.17 0.70 -23.94
C TRP A 423 -1.32 -0.16 -24.88
N ARG A 424 -1.41 -1.48 -24.77
CA ARG A 424 -0.54 -2.40 -25.49
C ARG A 424 -1.18 -2.85 -26.81
N PRO A 425 -0.53 -2.60 -27.95
CA PRO A 425 -0.91 -3.27 -29.19
C PRO A 425 -0.73 -4.78 -29.01
N ARG A 426 -1.77 -5.57 -29.28
CA ARG A 426 -1.68 -7.04 -29.32
C ARG A 426 -1.00 -7.48 -30.61
N GLU A 427 0.29 -7.20 -30.69
CA GLU A 427 1.12 -7.49 -31.86
C GLU A 427 2.02 -8.69 -31.59
N TRP A 428 2.06 -9.61 -32.55
CA TRP A 428 3.03 -10.68 -32.54
C TRP A 428 4.41 -10.15 -32.96
N TYR A 429 5.43 -10.50 -32.18
CA TYR A 429 6.83 -10.27 -32.55
C TYR A 429 7.73 -11.33 -31.92
N GLN A 430 8.84 -11.61 -32.59
CA GLN A 430 9.88 -12.49 -32.07
C GLN A 430 10.70 -11.79 -30.98
N LEU A 431 11.00 -12.53 -29.91
CA LEU A 431 11.97 -12.12 -28.90
C LEU A 431 13.38 -12.45 -29.41
N THR A 432 14.27 -11.46 -29.40
CA THR A 432 15.66 -11.54 -29.85
C THR A 432 16.57 -10.96 -28.77
N GLY A 433 17.88 -11.12 -28.94
CA GLY A 433 18.87 -10.44 -28.12
C GLY A 433 18.63 -8.93 -28.08
N GLY A 434 18.91 -8.32 -26.93
CA GLY A 434 18.61 -6.92 -26.67
C GLY A 434 18.55 -6.61 -25.18
N VAL A 435 17.88 -5.50 -24.86
CA VAL A 435 17.70 -5.00 -23.49
C VAL A 435 16.28 -5.31 -23.01
N TYR A 436 16.19 -6.01 -21.89
CA TYR A 436 14.93 -6.35 -21.24
C TYR A 436 14.82 -5.55 -19.95
N ALA A 437 13.86 -4.62 -19.92
CA ALA A 437 13.50 -3.84 -18.75
C ALA A 437 12.23 -4.44 -18.13
N VAL A 438 12.36 -5.05 -16.97
CA VAL A 438 11.28 -5.80 -16.31
C VAL A 438 11.05 -5.24 -14.91
N SER A 439 9.86 -4.68 -14.66
CA SER A 439 9.46 -4.28 -13.31
C SER A 439 9.58 -5.46 -12.34
N ALA A 440 10.10 -5.22 -11.15
CA ALA A 440 10.31 -6.23 -10.10
C ALA A 440 9.04 -7.06 -9.82
N THR A 441 7.88 -6.41 -9.75
CA THR A 441 6.58 -7.09 -9.58
C THR A 441 6.23 -8.03 -10.73
N MET A 442 6.58 -7.64 -11.96
CA MET A 442 6.35 -8.45 -13.15
C MET A 442 7.34 -9.61 -13.24
N LEU A 443 8.59 -9.39 -12.83
CA LEU A 443 9.59 -10.47 -12.70
C LEU A 443 9.09 -11.55 -11.72
N GLN A 444 8.44 -11.16 -10.63
CA GLN A 444 7.87 -12.12 -9.67
C GLN A 444 6.52 -12.70 -10.10
N SER A 445 5.99 -12.38 -11.29
CA SER A 445 4.73 -12.94 -11.81
C SER A 445 3.52 -12.79 -10.88
N VAL A 446 3.44 -11.75 -10.04
CA VAL A 446 2.36 -11.65 -9.02
C VAL A 446 0.98 -11.42 -9.63
N TYR A 447 0.91 -10.65 -10.71
CA TYR A 447 -0.33 -10.27 -11.40
C TYR A 447 -0.40 -10.83 -12.84
N SER A 448 0.24 -11.98 -13.07
CA SER A 448 0.25 -12.65 -14.37
C SER A 448 -0.87 -13.71 -14.47
N LEU A 449 -1.27 -14.06 -15.69
CA LEU A 449 -2.10 -15.25 -15.97
C LEU A 449 -1.37 -16.58 -15.69
N ALA A 450 -0.04 -16.54 -15.54
CA ALA A 450 0.78 -17.65 -15.06
C ALA A 450 1.53 -17.18 -13.80
N PRO A 451 0.85 -17.15 -12.63
CA PRO A 451 1.44 -16.66 -11.39
C PRO A 451 2.47 -17.64 -10.82
N GLY A 452 3.42 -17.11 -10.05
CA GLY A 452 4.40 -17.93 -9.35
C GLY A 452 5.59 -18.43 -10.18
N PRO A 453 6.38 -19.36 -9.63
CA PRO A 453 7.49 -20.01 -10.32
C PRO A 453 7.02 -20.89 -11.48
N TRP A 454 7.90 -21.16 -12.45
CA TRP A 454 7.55 -22.04 -13.57
C TRP A 454 7.36 -23.49 -13.11
N ALA A 455 6.32 -24.14 -13.64
CA ALA A 455 5.85 -25.45 -13.18
C ALA A 455 5.43 -26.34 -14.36
N VAL A 456 5.31 -27.65 -14.11
CA VAL A 456 4.96 -28.66 -15.12
C VAL A 456 3.67 -28.32 -15.87
N PRO A 457 2.56 -27.87 -15.25
CA PRO A 457 1.37 -27.48 -16.00
C PRO A 457 1.61 -26.35 -17.01
N TYR A 458 2.44 -25.37 -16.65
CA TYR A 458 2.81 -24.27 -17.55
C TYR A 458 3.70 -24.75 -18.69
N GLU A 459 4.67 -25.61 -18.40
CA GLU A 459 5.54 -26.20 -19.42
C GLU A 459 4.73 -27.05 -20.42
N GLN A 460 3.79 -27.86 -19.94
CA GLN A 460 2.92 -28.66 -20.82
C GLN A 460 2.08 -27.77 -21.74
N HIS A 461 1.44 -26.73 -21.19
CA HIS A 461 0.66 -25.78 -21.99
C HIS A 461 1.55 -25.09 -23.03
N TRP A 462 2.71 -24.59 -22.62
CA TRP A 462 3.68 -23.94 -23.50
C TRP A 462 4.12 -24.85 -24.65
N GLN A 463 4.48 -26.11 -24.38
CA GLN A 463 4.92 -27.05 -25.39
C GLN A 463 3.79 -27.45 -26.35
N ASN A 464 2.57 -27.59 -25.86
CA ASN A 464 1.39 -27.87 -26.70
C ASN A 464 1.12 -26.72 -27.67
N ASP A 465 1.19 -25.47 -27.21
CA ASP A 465 1.01 -24.30 -28.07
C ASP A 465 2.12 -24.19 -29.11
N LEU A 466 3.37 -24.41 -28.69
CA LEU A 466 4.53 -24.35 -29.56
C LEU A 466 4.49 -25.44 -30.64
N ALA A 467 4.06 -26.66 -30.29
CA ALA A 467 3.86 -27.74 -31.25
C ALA A 467 2.75 -27.40 -32.27
N GLY A 468 1.64 -26.84 -31.81
CA GLY A 468 0.55 -26.37 -32.67
C GLY A 468 1.01 -25.28 -33.67
N LEU A 469 1.74 -24.27 -33.18
CA LEU A 469 2.28 -23.22 -34.03
C LEU A 469 3.30 -23.75 -35.06
N ARG A 470 4.14 -24.71 -34.68
CA ARG A 470 5.08 -25.37 -35.60
C ARG A 470 4.34 -26.16 -36.68
N ALA A 471 3.26 -26.85 -36.31
CA ALA A 471 2.43 -27.57 -37.27
C ALA A 471 1.78 -26.60 -38.28
N VAL A 472 1.16 -25.52 -37.80
CA VAL A 472 0.58 -24.47 -38.67
C VAL A 472 1.62 -23.86 -39.60
N ALA A 473 2.81 -23.54 -39.08
CA ALA A 473 3.90 -22.96 -39.87
C ALA A 473 4.43 -23.91 -40.97
N ALA A 474 4.30 -25.22 -40.79
CA ALA A 474 4.75 -26.24 -41.75
C ALA A 474 3.69 -26.58 -42.81
N MET A 475 2.47 -26.02 -42.74
CA MET A 475 1.40 -26.29 -43.70
C MET A 475 1.69 -25.69 -45.07
N SER A 476 1.40 -26.46 -46.12
CA SER A 476 1.51 -26.04 -47.51
C SER A 476 0.28 -25.26 -48.02
N ASP A 477 -0.90 -25.51 -47.45
CA ASP A 477 -2.11 -24.76 -47.77
C ASP A 477 -2.10 -23.39 -47.10
N GLU A 478 -1.96 -22.35 -47.93
CA GLU A 478 -1.93 -20.95 -47.49
C GLU A 478 -3.22 -20.49 -46.81
N ALA A 479 -4.37 -20.90 -47.35
CA ALA A 479 -5.68 -20.46 -46.85
C ALA A 479 -5.97 -21.11 -45.49
N GLU A 480 -5.65 -22.40 -45.35
CA GLU A 480 -5.79 -23.12 -44.09
C GLU A 480 -4.80 -22.58 -43.04
N ARG A 481 -3.56 -22.31 -43.43
CA ARG A 481 -2.55 -21.71 -42.54
C ARG A 481 -2.98 -20.33 -42.02
N GLN A 482 -3.52 -19.46 -42.89
CA GLN A 482 -4.00 -18.14 -42.50
C GLN A 482 -5.21 -18.22 -41.56
N ARG A 483 -6.13 -19.15 -41.82
CA ARG A 483 -7.27 -19.40 -40.93
C ARG A 483 -6.82 -19.84 -39.54
N LEU A 484 -5.99 -20.89 -39.45
CA LEU A 484 -5.54 -21.42 -38.16
C LEU A 484 -4.66 -20.42 -37.38
N THR A 485 -3.86 -19.61 -38.08
CA THR A 485 -3.11 -18.51 -37.46
C THR A 485 -4.07 -17.47 -36.87
N SER A 486 -5.13 -17.12 -37.59
CA SER A 486 -6.13 -16.16 -37.12
C SER A 486 -6.91 -16.68 -35.91
N ASP A 487 -7.25 -17.96 -35.90
CA ASP A 487 -7.93 -18.62 -34.79
C ASP A 487 -7.03 -18.64 -33.54
N PHE A 488 -5.76 -18.99 -33.71
CA PHE A 488 -4.76 -18.90 -32.62
C PHE A 488 -4.64 -17.49 -32.05
N LEU A 489 -4.51 -16.48 -32.91
CA LEU A 489 -4.40 -15.08 -32.50
C LEU A 489 -5.62 -14.59 -31.72
N ARG A 490 -6.80 -15.11 -32.05
CA ARG A 490 -8.06 -14.75 -31.38
C ARG A 490 -8.22 -15.43 -30.04
N GLU A 491 -7.90 -16.72 -29.94
CA GLU A 491 -8.32 -17.55 -28.82
C GLU A 491 -7.20 -17.86 -27.82
N ARG A 492 -5.95 -17.95 -28.29
CA ARG A 492 -4.84 -18.52 -27.51
C ARG A 492 -3.63 -17.60 -27.36
N PHE A 493 -3.53 -16.55 -28.17
CA PHE A 493 -2.36 -15.68 -28.15
C PHE A 493 -2.10 -15.02 -26.79
N LEU A 494 -3.16 -14.60 -26.07
CA LEU A 494 -3.00 -13.98 -24.75
C LEU A 494 -2.36 -14.95 -23.75
N SER A 495 -2.89 -16.18 -23.62
CA SER A 495 -2.33 -17.18 -22.70
C SER A 495 -0.92 -17.58 -23.11
N PHE A 496 -0.71 -17.83 -24.41
CA PHE A 496 0.60 -18.16 -24.96
C PHE A 496 1.65 -17.12 -24.64
N GLU A 497 1.29 -15.84 -24.77
CA GLU A 497 2.22 -14.76 -24.53
C GLU A 497 2.56 -14.58 -23.05
N HIS A 498 1.59 -14.73 -22.16
CA HIS A 498 1.84 -14.75 -20.72
C HIS A 498 2.72 -15.93 -20.32
N LEU A 499 2.53 -17.11 -20.93
CA LEU A 499 3.42 -18.27 -20.74
C LEU A 499 4.83 -17.99 -21.26
N ARG A 500 4.97 -17.43 -22.47
CA ARG A 500 6.26 -17.01 -23.03
C ARG A 500 7.01 -16.09 -22.08
N PHE A 501 6.31 -15.09 -21.55
CA PHE A 501 6.90 -14.12 -20.63
C PHE A 501 7.21 -14.73 -19.26
N ALA A 502 6.33 -15.57 -18.70
CA ALA A 502 6.58 -16.24 -17.43
C ALA A 502 7.77 -17.21 -17.52
N ARG A 503 7.93 -17.93 -18.65
CA ARG A 503 9.10 -18.79 -18.92
C ARG A 503 10.39 -17.97 -19.00
N LEU A 504 10.35 -16.81 -19.66
CA LEU A 504 11.45 -15.85 -19.65
C LEU A 504 11.76 -15.36 -18.23
N CYS A 505 10.76 -14.98 -17.43
CA CYS A 505 10.96 -14.54 -16.05
C CYS A 505 11.62 -15.64 -15.18
N ALA A 506 11.26 -16.91 -15.37
CA ALA A 506 11.91 -18.03 -14.68
C ALA A 506 13.40 -18.14 -15.00
N PHE A 507 13.78 -17.88 -16.26
CA PHE A 507 15.19 -17.77 -16.64
C PHE A 507 15.86 -16.55 -15.98
N LEU A 508 15.21 -15.38 -16.01
CA LEU A 508 15.76 -14.14 -15.45
C LEU A 508 15.94 -14.19 -13.92
N ARG A 509 15.07 -14.90 -13.19
CA ARG A 509 15.17 -15.05 -11.73
C ARG A 509 16.40 -15.84 -11.27
N ARG A 510 17.02 -16.65 -12.15
CA ARG A 510 18.23 -17.41 -11.84
C ARG A 510 19.53 -16.60 -11.85
N ARG A 511 19.49 -15.33 -12.28
CA ARG A 511 20.67 -14.46 -12.29
C ARG A 511 20.37 -13.09 -11.71
N GLU A 512 21.42 -12.41 -11.30
CA GLU A 512 21.34 -10.99 -10.94
C GLU A 512 21.02 -10.16 -12.19
N PRO A 513 20.25 -9.07 -12.05
CA PRO A 513 20.09 -8.08 -13.11
C PRO A 513 21.42 -7.37 -13.38
N ASP A 514 21.66 -7.02 -14.65
CA ASP A 514 22.88 -6.35 -15.08
C ASP A 514 22.90 -4.87 -14.63
N ASP A 515 21.72 -4.27 -14.48
CA ASP A 515 21.53 -2.95 -13.87
C ASP A 515 20.09 -2.83 -13.31
N ASN A 516 19.77 -1.72 -12.66
CA ASN A 516 18.41 -1.42 -12.23
C ASN A 516 18.13 0.09 -12.28
N VAL A 517 16.88 0.43 -12.59
CA VAL A 517 16.37 1.79 -12.55
C VAL A 517 15.48 1.94 -11.33
N GLY A 518 15.95 2.73 -10.37
CA GLY A 518 15.25 3.04 -9.14
C GLY A 518 14.92 1.82 -8.26
N TYR A 519 15.65 0.72 -8.45
CA TYR A 519 15.42 -0.59 -7.84
C TYR A 519 14.09 -1.27 -8.18
N SER A 520 13.23 -0.63 -8.98
CA SER A 520 11.90 -1.15 -9.32
C SER A 520 11.83 -1.72 -10.74
N ILE A 521 12.67 -1.26 -11.67
CA ILE A 521 12.80 -1.82 -13.02
C ILE A 521 14.17 -2.46 -13.16
N LEU A 522 14.19 -3.78 -13.35
CA LEU A 522 15.39 -4.59 -13.44
C LEU A 522 15.81 -4.70 -14.91
N ILE A 523 17.09 -4.50 -15.18
CA ILE A 523 17.65 -4.47 -16.53
C ILE A 523 18.44 -5.74 -16.78
N TYR A 524 18.15 -6.39 -17.91
CA TYR A 524 18.88 -7.56 -18.40
C TYR A 524 19.33 -7.33 -19.84
N ARG A 525 20.59 -7.65 -20.13
CA ARG A 525 21.16 -7.66 -21.48
C ARG A 525 21.28 -9.11 -21.92
N LEU A 526 20.44 -9.50 -22.87
CA LEU A 526 20.37 -10.87 -23.37
C LEU A 526 20.92 -10.95 -24.79
N SER A 527 21.68 -12.00 -25.08
CA SER A 527 22.02 -12.42 -26.43
C SER A 527 20.87 -13.21 -27.07
N ASP A 528 20.92 -13.43 -28.38
CA ASP A 528 19.99 -14.35 -29.04
C ASP A 528 20.08 -15.77 -28.48
N GLN A 529 21.26 -16.17 -28.00
CA GLN A 529 21.43 -17.47 -27.35
C GLN A 529 20.70 -17.52 -26.01
N ASP A 530 20.83 -16.49 -25.17
CA ASP A 530 20.12 -16.42 -23.88
C ASP A 530 18.60 -16.49 -24.08
N VAL A 531 18.08 -15.77 -25.09
CA VAL A 531 16.64 -15.79 -25.40
C VAL A 531 16.20 -17.15 -25.91
N ARG A 532 17.02 -17.81 -26.76
CA ARG A 532 16.73 -19.18 -27.22
C ARG A 532 16.75 -20.18 -26.07
N GLU A 533 17.71 -20.07 -25.17
CA GLU A 533 17.80 -20.93 -23.99
C GLU A 533 16.59 -20.72 -23.07
N ALA A 534 16.24 -19.47 -22.77
CA ALA A 534 15.10 -19.13 -21.94
C ALA A 534 13.75 -19.63 -22.51
N LEU A 535 13.57 -19.57 -23.83
CA LEU A 535 12.27 -19.85 -24.47
C LEU A 535 12.16 -21.22 -25.14
N TYR A 536 13.26 -21.89 -25.43
CA TYR A 536 13.26 -23.18 -26.14
C TYR A 536 14.22 -24.21 -25.55
N GLY A 537 15.08 -23.83 -24.61
CA GLY A 537 15.92 -24.76 -23.86
C GLY A 537 15.17 -25.47 -22.73
N PRO A 538 15.90 -26.28 -21.92
CA PRO A 538 15.37 -26.85 -20.69
C PRO A 538 14.85 -25.75 -19.75
N PRO A 539 13.71 -25.96 -19.07
CA PRO A 539 13.12 -24.93 -18.22
C PRO A 539 14.02 -24.58 -17.02
N ALA A 540 14.25 -23.28 -16.84
CA ALA A 540 15.03 -22.75 -15.72
C ALA A 540 14.31 -22.86 -14.37
N GLU A 541 13.02 -23.11 -14.30
CA GLU A 541 12.36 -23.50 -13.06
C GLU A 541 11.38 -24.58 -13.47
N LEU A 542 11.23 -25.67 -12.72
CA LEU A 542 10.22 -26.68 -13.05
C LEU A 542 9.74 -27.35 -11.78
N LEU A 543 8.79 -26.70 -11.12
CA LEU A 543 8.09 -27.29 -9.99
C LEU A 543 7.05 -28.31 -10.48
N PRO A 544 6.75 -29.37 -9.70
CA PRO A 544 5.77 -30.38 -10.09
C PRO A 544 4.36 -29.79 -10.25
N GLU A 545 4.02 -28.77 -9.47
CA GLU A 545 2.72 -28.11 -9.46
C GLU A 545 2.89 -26.59 -9.29
N VAL A 546 1.85 -25.84 -9.62
CA VAL A 546 1.77 -24.39 -9.38
C VAL A 546 1.72 -24.14 -7.88
N ARG A 547 2.74 -23.47 -7.33
CA ARG A 547 2.82 -23.15 -5.89
C ARG A 547 2.27 -21.77 -5.59
N VAL A 548 0.93 -21.64 -5.61
CA VAL A 548 0.24 -20.45 -5.12
C VAL A 548 -0.79 -20.86 -4.08
N ALA A 549 -0.57 -20.47 -2.82
CA ALA A 549 -1.47 -20.84 -1.74
C ALA A 549 -2.87 -20.19 -1.93
N GLY A 550 -3.93 -20.96 -1.75
CA GLY A 550 -5.31 -20.48 -1.90
C GLY A 550 -5.81 -20.37 -3.34
N GLU A 551 -5.04 -20.85 -4.33
CA GLU A 551 -5.54 -21.11 -5.67
C GLU A 551 -6.45 -22.35 -5.60
N SER A 552 -7.78 -22.15 -5.62
CA SER A 552 -8.65 -23.27 -5.96
C SER A 552 -8.43 -23.53 -7.44
N THR A 553 -7.97 -24.72 -7.82
CA THR A 553 -8.04 -25.23 -9.20
C THR A 553 -9.44 -24.93 -9.75
N ARG A 554 -9.56 -23.87 -10.56
CA ARG A 554 -10.75 -23.51 -11.31
C ARG A 554 -10.46 -23.66 -12.77
#